data_AF-A0A6N7WGH9-F1
#
_entry.id   AF-A0A6N7WGH9-F1
#
_cell.length_a   1.000
_cell.length_b   1.000
_cell.length_c   1.000
_cell.angle_alpha   90.00
_cell.angle_beta   90.00
_cell.angle_gamma   90.00
#
_symmetry.space_group_name_H-M   'P 1'
#
loop_
_entity.id
_entity.type
_entity.pdbx_description
1 polymer ?
#
loop_
_entity_poly.entity_id
_entity_poly.type
_entity_poly.pdbx_seq_one_letter_code
_entity_poly.pdbx_strand_id
1 'polypeptide(L)'
;MYFPQIQAEKKGTVDMDYLYQYTSLSALAQIVKTRSIRLNSLKYVDDPNELASADFRRAGKYCFVSSWTSEKEESIPMWNMYSKMDGVRIRLPLNPFEQYTWEDPRQKGRFVTSCIPEEDLYQENMFPVMEEELLHKVNYTEDERLLYPSLRRQIRHGGEDCAGIELTRLGKNKNSAWGFQKEWRYLLYFMPVSLEELLKDPEQAKRKIDDNIRNSISLAREDYFLKIREECFDELEILCAPKFSQGDRILLECLVNTYCQDAVIMDSRLKIR
;
A
#
# COMPACT_ATOMS: atom_id res chain seq x y z
N MET A 1 -25.18 4.92 0.00
CA MET A 1 -23.79 5.32 -0.26
C MET A 1 -23.50 5.21 -1.74
N TYR A 2 -23.51 6.34 -2.45
CA TYR A 2 -23.05 6.37 -3.84
C TYR A 2 -21.53 6.54 -3.80
N PHE A 3 -20.79 5.51 -4.21
CA PHE A 3 -19.39 5.70 -4.60
C PHE A 3 -19.44 6.53 -5.89
N PRO A 4 -18.87 7.75 -5.91
CA PRO A 4 -18.98 8.61 -7.07
C PRO A 4 -18.43 7.88 -8.30
N GLN A 5 -19.27 7.72 -9.33
CA GLN A 5 -18.82 7.38 -10.67
C GLN A 5 -18.04 8.59 -11.20
N ILE A 6 -16.71 8.52 -11.18
CA ILE A 6 -15.85 9.49 -11.83
C ILE A 6 -15.36 8.81 -13.10
N GLN A 7 -15.83 9.29 -14.26
CA GLN A 7 -15.32 8.84 -15.54
C GLN A 7 -13.82 9.14 -15.59
N ALA A 8 -13.01 8.09 -15.65
CA ALA A 8 -11.56 8.19 -15.79
C ALA A 8 -11.22 8.83 -17.14
N GLU A 9 -10.84 10.10 -17.14
CA GLU A 9 -9.99 10.64 -18.19
C GLU A 9 -8.65 9.90 -18.13
N LYS A 10 -8.35 9.13 -19.18
CA LYS A 10 -7.04 8.49 -19.37
C LYS A 10 -5.96 9.57 -19.45
N LYS A 11 -5.36 9.91 -18.31
CA LYS A 11 -4.06 10.61 -18.28
C LYS A 11 -2.99 9.61 -18.69
N GLY A 12 -2.22 9.99 -19.71
CA GLY A 12 -1.20 9.16 -20.34
C GLY A 12 -0.26 8.51 -19.34
N THR A 13 -0.22 7.19 -19.36
CA THR A 13 0.67 6.36 -18.56
C THR A 13 2.07 6.42 -19.13
N VAL A 14 3.03 6.80 -18.29
CA VAL A 14 4.45 6.56 -18.56
C VAL A 14 4.64 5.04 -18.65
N ASP A 15 5.27 4.59 -19.73
CA ASP A 15 5.54 3.18 -20.02
C ASP A 15 6.56 2.63 -19.01
N MET A 16 6.07 2.15 -17.87
CA MET A 16 6.84 1.49 -16.85
C MET A 16 6.32 0.06 -16.73
N ASP A 17 7.19 -0.93 -16.96
CA ASP A 17 6.76 -2.33 -16.85
C ASP A 17 6.98 -2.90 -15.44
N TYR A 18 7.89 -2.30 -14.66
CA TYR A 18 8.39 -2.86 -13.39
C TYR A 18 8.62 -1.83 -12.31
N LEU A 19 8.59 -2.30 -11.05
CA LEU A 19 9.02 -1.56 -9.87
C LEU A 19 10.02 -2.35 -9.04
N TYR A 20 10.78 -1.62 -8.23
CA TYR A 20 11.82 -2.15 -7.36
C TYR A 20 11.50 -1.87 -5.89
N GLN A 21 11.73 -2.84 -5.03
CA GLN A 21 11.59 -2.67 -3.57
C GLN A 21 12.86 -3.11 -2.86
N TYR A 22 13.42 -2.19 -2.07
CA TYR A 22 14.50 -2.47 -1.13
C TYR A 22 13.92 -3.10 0.13
N THR A 23 14.45 -4.25 0.54
CA THR A 23 13.94 -4.98 1.69
C THR A 23 15.02 -5.86 2.32
N SER A 24 14.70 -6.50 3.44
CA SER A 24 15.59 -7.44 4.09
C SER A 24 15.44 -8.85 3.49
N LEU A 25 16.46 -9.70 3.67
CA LEU A 25 16.37 -11.11 3.31
C LEU A 25 15.24 -11.83 4.05
N SER A 26 14.98 -11.46 5.31
CA SER A 26 13.88 -12.01 6.10
C SER A 26 12.50 -11.67 5.51
N ALA A 27 12.32 -10.42 5.06
CA ALA A 27 11.10 -10.01 4.40
C ALA A 27 10.93 -10.70 3.04
N LEU A 28 12.01 -10.84 2.24
CA LEU A 28 11.99 -11.63 1.01
C LEU A 28 11.52 -13.08 1.30
N ALA A 29 12.05 -13.72 2.34
CA ALA A 29 11.64 -15.07 2.73
C ALA A 29 10.13 -15.17 3.01
N GLN A 30 9.54 -14.15 3.64
CA GLN A 30 8.09 -14.08 3.85
C GLN A 30 7.34 -13.90 2.53
N ILE A 31 7.82 -13.02 1.64
CA ILE A 31 7.21 -12.75 0.34
C ILE A 31 7.13 -14.04 -0.49
N VAL A 32 8.25 -14.72 -0.71
CA VAL A 32 8.30 -15.92 -1.56
C VAL A 32 7.57 -17.12 -0.93
N LYS A 33 7.58 -17.24 0.40
CA LYS A 33 6.88 -18.33 1.10
C LYS A 33 5.36 -18.15 1.09
N THR A 34 4.88 -16.93 1.30
CA THR A 34 3.43 -16.63 1.43
C THR A 34 2.79 -16.21 0.12
N ARG A 35 3.61 -15.95 -0.90
CA ARG A 35 3.22 -15.37 -2.19
C ARG A 35 2.45 -14.06 -2.01
N SER A 36 2.93 -13.18 -1.14
CA SER A 36 2.23 -11.94 -0.83
C SER A 36 3.17 -10.78 -0.52
N ILE A 37 2.72 -9.55 -0.85
CA ILE A 37 3.36 -8.31 -0.39
C ILE A 37 2.61 -7.79 0.82
N ARG A 38 3.36 -7.46 1.87
CA ARG A 38 2.83 -6.74 3.02
C ARG A 38 2.64 -5.26 2.70
N LEU A 39 1.45 -4.75 3.01
CA LEU A 39 1.15 -3.33 3.10
C LEU A 39 1.04 -2.99 4.59
N ASN A 40 1.86 -2.05 5.05
CA ASN A 40 1.95 -1.67 6.45
C ASN A 40 1.19 -0.36 6.69
N SER A 41 0.59 -0.19 7.86
CA SER A 41 -0.01 1.08 8.25
C SER A 41 1.01 2.24 8.16
N LEU A 42 0.60 3.44 7.70
CA LEU A 42 1.47 4.64 7.72
C LEU A 42 1.96 5.01 9.12
N LYS A 43 1.33 4.49 10.17
CA LYS A 43 1.84 4.56 11.54
C LYS A 43 3.28 4.05 11.68
N TYR A 44 3.72 3.17 10.79
CA TYR A 44 4.97 2.42 10.87
C TYR A 44 5.95 2.71 9.73
N VAL A 45 5.69 3.72 8.90
CA VAL A 45 6.66 4.17 7.89
C VAL A 45 7.69 5.13 8.49
N ASP A 46 8.68 5.50 7.70
CA ASP A 46 9.84 6.29 8.12
C ASP A 46 9.52 7.76 8.43
N ASP A 47 8.50 8.35 7.80
CA ASP A 47 8.05 9.71 8.10
C ASP A 47 6.86 9.70 9.09
N PRO A 48 7.08 10.00 10.39
CA PRO A 48 6.01 9.99 11.38
C PRO A 48 4.95 11.07 11.15
N ASN A 49 5.23 12.09 10.32
CA ASN A 49 4.26 13.13 10.00
C ASN A 49 3.09 12.61 9.18
N GLU A 50 3.30 11.54 8.40
CA GLU A 50 2.27 10.90 7.57
C GLU A 50 1.13 10.25 8.40
N LEU A 51 1.31 10.14 9.72
CA LEU A 51 0.28 9.64 10.63
C LEU A 51 -0.87 10.64 10.82
N ALA A 52 -0.59 11.94 10.69
CA ALA A 52 -1.54 13.00 10.99
C ALA A 52 -2.21 13.55 9.72
N SER A 53 -3.36 14.18 9.92
CA SER A 53 -4.09 14.98 8.93
C SER A 53 -4.51 16.30 9.60
N ALA A 54 -5.04 17.26 8.85
CA ALA A 54 -5.48 18.53 9.44
C ALA A 54 -6.58 18.34 10.50
N ASP A 55 -7.46 17.35 10.32
CA ASP A 55 -8.64 17.15 11.18
C ASP A 55 -8.46 16.03 12.23
N PHE A 56 -7.50 15.11 12.00
CA PHE A 56 -7.35 13.90 12.79
C PHE A 56 -5.88 13.57 13.04
N ARG A 57 -5.51 13.45 14.32
CA ARG A 57 -4.12 13.24 14.76
C ARG A 57 -3.48 11.92 14.30
N ARG A 58 -4.28 10.89 14.06
CA ARG A 58 -3.78 9.53 13.77
C ARG A 58 -4.49 8.84 12.60
N ALA A 59 -5.06 9.61 11.67
CA ALA A 59 -5.82 9.03 10.55
C ALA A 59 -4.93 8.24 9.57
N GLY A 60 -3.63 8.53 9.49
CA GLY A 60 -2.68 7.75 8.69
C GLY A 60 -2.66 6.27 9.05
N LYS A 61 -3.06 5.89 10.27
CA LYS A 61 -3.08 4.48 10.65
C LYS A 61 -4.07 3.62 9.86
N TYR A 62 -5.07 4.25 9.24
CA TYR A 62 -6.09 3.63 8.41
C TYR A 62 -5.67 3.53 6.92
N CYS A 63 -4.49 4.04 6.57
CA CYS A 63 -3.87 3.95 5.25
C CYS A 63 -2.71 2.94 5.31
N PHE A 64 -2.77 1.94 4.45
CA PHE A 64 -1.85 0.81 4.39
C PHE A 64 -1.05 0.92 3.10
N VAL A 65 0.27 0.83 3.20
CA VAL A 65 1.19 1.14 2.12
C VAL A 65 2.24 0.07 1.91
N SER A 66 2.55 -0.20 0.64
CA SER A 66 3.82 -0.81 0.24
C SER A 66 4.57 0.17 -0.67
N SER A 67 5.78 0.56 -0.27
CA SER A 67 6.61 1.51 -1.00
C SER A 67 7.62 0.82 -1.91
N TRP A 68 7.73 1.35 -3.13
CA TRP A 68 8.54 0.87 -4.25
C TRP A 68 9.19 2.07 -4.95
N THR A 69 10.09 1.82 -5.89
CA THR A 69 10.66 2.86 -6.75
C THR A 69 10.67 2.39 -8.20
N SER A 70 10.56 3.33 -9.14
CA SER A 70 10.73 3.08 -10.58
C SER A 70 12.19 3.19 -11.01
N GLU A 71 13.10 3.51 -10.10
CA GLU A 71 14.52 3.71 -10.40
C GLU A 71 15.24 2.37 -10.61
N LYS A 72 15.67 2.13 -11.86
CA LYS A 72 16.46 0.95 -12.20
C LYS A 72 17.82 0.94 -11.53
N GLU A 73 18.43 2.11 -11.40
CA GLU A 73 19.73 2.27 -10.75
C GLU A 73 19.64 2.11 -9.23
N GLU A 74 20.73 1.65 -8.63
CA GLU A 74 20.82 1.45 -7.20
C GLU A 74 20.93 2.78 -6.44
N SER A 75 20.27 2.90 -5.29
CA SER A 75 20.36 4.07 -4.41
C SER A 75 21.03 3.72 -3.08
N ILE A 76 22.20 4.30 -2.83
CA ILE A 76 22.96 4.13 -1.58
C ILE A 76 22.12 4.54 -0.35
N PRO A 77 21.42 5.69 -0.34
CA PRO A 77 20.52 6.05 0.76
C PRO A 77 19.42 5.00 1.01
N MET A 78 18.83 4.43 -0.04
CA MET A 78 17.79 3.40 0.08
C MET A 78 18.34 2.10 0.67
N TRP A 79 19.51 1.65 0.21
CA TRP A 79 20.19 0.50 0.79
C TRP A 79 20.47 0.68 2.28
N ASN A 80 20.96 1.85 2.67
CA ASN A 80 21.23 2.14 4.09
C ASN A 80 19.95 2.13 4.92
N MET A 81 18.90 2.78 4.42
CA MET A 81 17.65 3.00 5.15
C MET A 81 16.84 1.72 5.34
N TYR A 82 16.64 0.95 4.27
CA TYR A 82 15.72 -0.19 4.29
C TYR A 82 16.39 -1.52 4.56
N SER A 83 17.71 -1.61 4.36
CA SER A 83 18.41 -2.88 4.51
C SER A 83 19.77 -2.76 5.18
N LYS A 84 20.18 -1.61 5.73
CA LYS A 84 21.50 -1.43 6.36
C LYS A 84 22.69 -1.93 5.50
N MET A 85 22.55 -1.83 4.17
CA MET A 85 23.51 -2.33 3.17
C MET A 85 23.67 -3.87 3.05
N ASP A 86 22.86 -4.68 3.74
CA ASP A 86 23.01 -6.15 3.80
C ASP A 86 21.75 -6.94 3.36
N GLY A 87 20.75 -6.29 2.76
CA GLY A 87 19.54 -6.97 2.28
C GLY A 87 19.49 -7.19 0.78
N VAL A 88 18.28 -7.09 0.23
CA VAL A 88 18.01 -7.37 -1.18
C VAL A 88 17.11 -6.29 -1.78
N ARG A 89 17.18 -6.15 -3.10
CA ARG A 89 16.23 -5.35 -3.87
C ARG A 89 15.54 -6.27 -4.86
N ILE A 90 14.23 -6.38 -4.75
CA ILE A 90 13.43 -7.19 -5.67
C ILE A 90 12.88 -6.33 -6.80
N ARG A 91 12.76 -6.91 -8.01
CA ARG A 91 12.01 -6.35 -9.14
C ARG A 91 10.78 -7.22 -9.39
N LEU A 92 9.61 -6.59 -9.54
CA LEU A 92 8.36 -7.25 -9.96
C LEU A 92 7.62 -6.42 -11.01
N PRO A 93 6.74 -7.05 -11.83
CA PRO A 93 5.83 -6.33 -12.72
C PRO A 93 4.95 -5.32 -11.99
N LEU A 94 4.48 -4.29 -12.70
CA LEU A 94 3.44 -3.40 -12.16
C LEU A 94 2.18 -4.17 -11.78
N ASN A 95 1.56 -3.74 -10.68
CA ASN A 95 0.33 -4.31 -10.14
C ASN A 95 0.41 -5.85 -10.10
N PRO A 96 1.36 -6.45 -9.34
CA PRO A 96 1.60 -7.89 -9.39
C PRO A 96 0.52 -8.70 -8.64
N PHE A 97 -0.59 -8.07 -8.24
CA PHE A 97 -1.56 -8.65 -7.32
C PHE A 97 -2.65 -9.47 -8.01
N GLU A 98 -3.11 -10.52 -7.34
CA GLU A 98 -4.34 -11.22 -7.72
C GLU A 98 -5.54 -10.26 -7.71
N GLN A 99 -6.49 -10.50 -8.61
CA GLN A 99 -7.74 -9.76 -8.67
C GLN A 99 -8.92 -10.71 -8.47
N TYR A 100 -9.85 -10.29 -7.63
CA TYR A 100 -11.07 -11.01 -7.31
C TYR A 100 -12.25 -10.20 -7.81
N THR A 101 -13.22 -10.87 -8.42
CA THR A 101 -14.47 -10.24 -8.85
C THR A 101 -15.63 -10.86 -8.08
N TRP A 102 -16.39 -10.01 -7.39
CA TRP A 102 -17.50 -10.41 -6.54
C TRP A 102 -18.62 -9.37 -6.58
N GLU A 103 -19.83 -9.76 -6.17
CA GLU A 103 -21.00 -8.87 -6.14
C GLU A 103 -20.94 -7.96 -4.89
N ASP A 104 -21.13 -6.64 -5.04
CA ASP A 104 -21.10 -5.69 -3.93
C ASP A 104 -22.23 -6.01 -2.94
N PRO A 105 -21.92 -6.42 -1.70
CA PRO A 105 -22.93 -6.80 -0.72
C PRO A 105 -23.86 -5.64 -0.33
N ARG A 106 -23.50 -4.40 -0.67
CA ARG A 106 -24.29 -3.19 -0.42
C ARG A 106 -25.17 -2.80 -1.60
N GLN A 107 -24.93 -3.34 -2.79
CA GLN A 107 -25.60 -2.97 -4.04
C GLN A 107 -25.82 -4.21 -4.93
N LYS A 108 -27.00 -4.83 -4.81
CA LYS A 108 -27.38 -5.99 -5.63
C LYS A 108 -27.23 -5.72 -7.13
N GLY A 109 -26.62 -6.66 -7.85
CA GLY A 109 -26.35 -6.60 -9.29
C GLY A 109 -25.12 -5.78 -9.69
N ARG A 110 -24.41 -5.18 -8.73
CA ARG A 110 -23.15 -4.47 -8.98
C ARG A 110 -21.99 -5.43 -8.71
N PHE A 111 -21.11 -5.62 -9.67
CA PHE A 111 -19.85 -6.36 -9.48
C PHE A 111 -18.69 -5.40 -9.26
N VAL A 112 -17.75 -5.80 -8.40
CA VAL A 112 -16.52 -5.07 -8.11
C VAL A 112 -15.34 -6.00 -8.36
N THR A 113 -14.32 -5.49 -9.04
CA THR A 113 -13.02 -6.15 -9.18
C THR A 113 -12.02 -5.45 -8.26
N SER A 114 -11.36 -6.21 -7.39
CA SER A 114 -10.43 -5.68 -6.38
C SER A 114 -9.31 -6.66 -6.09
N CYS A 115 -8.19 -6.17 -5.54
CA CYS A 115 -7.13 -7.02 -5.00
C CYS A 115 -7.47 -7.56 -3.59
N ILE A 116 -8.62 -7.17 -3.04
CA ILE A 116 -9.15 -7.66 -1.76
C ILE A 116 -10.22 -8.73 -2.06
N PRO A 117 -10.07 -9.96 -1.55
CA PRO A 117 -11.02 -11.03 -1.77
C PRO A 117 -12.31 -10.80 -0.95
N GLU A 118 -13.41 -11.43 -1.35
CA GLU A 118 -14.74 -11.17 -0.77
C GLU A 118 -14.80 -11.48 0.72
N GLU A 119 -14.13 -12.54 1.16
CA GLU A 119 -14.08 -12.97 2.55
C GLU A 119 -13.54 -11.89 3.49
N ASP A 120 -12.64 -11.04 3.01
CA ASP A 120 -12.01 -9.99 3.81
C ASP A 120 -12.92 -8.78 4.05
N LEU A 121 -14.06 -8.69 3.35
CA LEU A 121 -15.08 -7.67 3.61
C LEU A 121 -15.77 -7.85 4.96
N TYR A 122 -15.77 -9.07 5.48
CA TYR A 122 -16.47 -9.46 6.70
C TYR A 122 -15.58 -9.34 7.95
N GLN A 123 -14.38 -8.76 7.83
CA GLN A 123 -13.54 -8.49 8.99
C GLN A 123 -14.20 -7.47 9.93
N GLU A 124 -14.21 -7.79 11.22
CA GLU A 124 -14.77 -6.89 12.23
C GLU A 124 -13.96 -5.59 12.30
N ASN A 125 -14.66 -4.45 12.39
CA ASN A 125 -14.05 -3.14 12.58
C ASN A 125 -12.93 -2.81 11.57
N MET A 126 -13.03 -3.32 10.34
CA MET A 126 -12.08 -3.11 9.27
C MET A 126 -12.75 -3.34 7.91
N PHE A 127 -13.36 -2.28 7.36
CA PHE A 127 -14.02 -2.35 6.07
C PHE A 127 -13.21 -1.63 4.99
N PRO A 128 -12.85 -2.26 3.86
CA PRO A 128 -12.03 -1.64 2.83
C PRO A 128 -12.76 -0.51 2.09
N VAL A 129 -12.04 0.57 1.83
CA VAL A 129 -12.47 1.61 0.89
C VAL A 129 -12.04 1.18 -0.51
N MET A 130 -13.02 1.11 -1.42
CA MET A 130 -12.77 0.73 -2.81
C MET A 130 -12.28 1.91 -3.63
N GLU A 131 -11.08 1.79 -4.19
CA GLU A 131 -10.46 2.74 -5.10
C GLU A 131 -10.18 2.05 -6.44
N GLU A 132 -10.24 2.82 -7.54
CA GLU A 132 -9.94 2.30 -8.89
C GLU A 132 -8.43 2.16 -9.13
N GLU A 133 -7.63 3.06 -8.57
CA GLU A 133 -6.18 3.10 -8.77
C GLU A 133 -5.45 2.76 -7.46
N LEU A 134 -4.75 1.62 -7.45
CA LEU A 134 -3.98 1.16 -6.29
C LEU A 134 -2.62 1.84 -6.20
N LEU A 135 -1.97 2.08 -7.34
CA LEU A 135 -0.59 2.53 -7.44
C LEU A 135 -0.51 4.05 -7.62
N HIS A 136 0.18 4.73 -6.71
CA HIS A 136 0.32 6.18 -6.70
C HIS A 136 1.79 6.59 -6.70
N LYS A 137 2.16 7.56 -7.54
CA LYS A 137 3.46 8.23 -7.42
C LYS A 137 3.41 9.21 -6.25
N VAL A 138 4.39 9.13 -5.33
CA VAL A 138 4.44 10.07 -4.21
C VAL A 138 4.78 11.46 -4.71
N ASN A 139 4.00 12.44 -4.27
CA ASN A 139 4.27 13.85 -4.48
C ASN A 139 5.09 14.41 -3.30
N TYR A 140 6.33 14.80 -3.57
CA TYR A 140 7.21 15.41 -2.58
C TYR A 140 7.00 16.92 -2.54
N THR A 141 6.67 17.46 -1.38
CA THR A 141 6.23 18.87 -1.24
C THR A 141 6.54 19.45 0.14
N GLU A 142 6.61 20.78 0.21
CA GLU A 142 6.66 21.55 1.46
C GLU A 142 5.30 22.23 1.76
N ASP A 143 4.28 22.04 0.92
CA ASP A 143 2.95 22.59 1.15
C ASP A 143 2.23 21.82 2.28
N GLU A 144 2.10 22.45 3.45
CA GLU A 144 1.43 21.89 4.62
C GLU A 144 -0.01 21.43 4.33
N ARG A 145 -0.73 22.04 3.38
CA ARG A 145 -2.11 21.65 3.03
C ARG A 145 -2.17 20.31 2.30
N LEU A 146 -1.07 19.95 1.62
CA LEU A 146 -0.91 18.66 0.95
C LEU A 146 -0.35 17.61 1.90
N LEU A 147 0.57 18.00 2.79
CA LEU A 147 1.15 17.13 3.83
C LEU A 147 0.11 16.74 4.90
N TYR A 148 -0.74 17.69 5.29
CA TYR A 148 -1.81 17.50 6.26
C TYR A 148 -3.17 17.77 5.63
N PRO A 149 -3.67 16.89 4.74
CA PRO A 149 -4.94 17.11 4.07
C PRO A 149 -6.09 17.13 5.09
N SER A 150 -7.10 17.97 4.86
CA SER A 150 -8.39 17.86 5.56
C SER A 150 -9.15 16.65 5.02
N LEU A 151 -9.56 15.74 5.90
CA LEU A 151 -10.25 14.51 5.48
C LEU A 151 -11.77 14.69 5.53
N ARG A 152 -12.27 15.73 6.20
CA ARG A 152 -13.71 16.03 6.24
C ARG A 152 -14.13 16.68 4.93
N ARG A 153 -15.08 16.07 4.23
CA ARG A 153 -15.69 16.63 3.02
C ARG A 153 -17.19 16.84 3.23
N GLN A 154 -17.70 18.01 2.86
CA GLN A 154 -19.13 18.19 2.62
C GLN A 154 -19.44 17.64 1.23
N ILE A 155 -20.26 16.60 1.17
CA ILE A 155 -20.76 16.04 -0.07
C ILE A 155 -22.18 16.61 -0.25
N ARG A 156 -22.46 17.26 -1.39
CA ARG A 156 -23.82 17.67 -1.72
C ARG A 156 -24.50 16.52 -2.45
N HIS A 157 -25.48 15.88 -1.82
CA HIS A 157 -26.33 14.89 -2.48
C HIS A 157 -27.77 15.41 -2.53
N GLY A 158 -28.29 15.66 -3.74
CA GLY A 158 -29.70 16.03 -3.93
C GLY A 158 -30.14 17.34 -3.27
N GLY A 159 -29.20 18.21 -2.87
CA GLY A 159 -29.49 19.44 -2.11
C GLY A 159 -29.27 19.31 -0.59
N GLU A 160 -28.94 18.12 -0.09
CA GLU A 160 -28.56 17.90 1.31
C GLU A 160 -27.04 17.82 1.47
N ASP A 161 -26.52 18.55 2.46
CA ASP A 161 -25.13 18.47 2.88
C ASP A 161 -24.92 17.18 3.69
N CYS A 162 -24.22 16.21 3.12
CA CYS A 162 -23.81 15.01 3.83
C CYS A 162 -22.30 15.04 4.07
N ALA A 163 -21.89 15.09 5.34
CA ALA A 163 -20.47 15.05 5.70
C ALA A 163 -19.88 13.65 5.50
N GLY A 164 -18.65 13.52 5.01
CA GLY A 164 -17.94 12.24 4.87
C GLY A 164 -16.45 12.37 5.22
N ILE A 165 -15.78 11.23 5.40
CA ILE A 165 -14.33 11.16 5.63
C ILE A 165 -13.67 10.53 4.40
N GLU A 166 -12.74 11.25 3.80
CA GLU A 166 -12.01 10.84 2.60
C GLU A 166 -10.57 10.44 2.97
N LEU A 167 -10.40 9.18 3.44
CA LEU A 167 -9.08 8.66 3.81
C LEU A 167 -8.10 8.60 2.62
N THR A 168 -8.61 8.58 1.40
CA THR A 168 -7.86 8.38 0.16
C THR A 168 -6.98 9.57 -0.22
N ARG A 169 -7.03 10.65 0.57
CA ARG A 169 -6.07 11.76 0.49
C ARG A 169 -4.73 11.46 1.18
N LEU A 170 -4.69 10.45 2.05
CA LEU A 170 -3.50 10.07 2.81
C LEU A 170 -2.55 9.20 1.97
N GLY A 171 -1.26 9.24 2.30
CA GLY A 171 -0.21 8.39 1.70
C GLY A 171 0.28 8.85 0.31
N LYS A 172 -0.30 9.91 -0.26
CA LYS A 172 0.01 10.44 -1.61
C LYS A 172 1.06 11.56 -1.60
N ASN A 173 1.21 12.29 -0.50
CA ASN A 173 2.16 13.39 -0.36
C ASN A 173 3.14 13.09 0.77
N LYS A 174 4.40 13.53 0.62
CA LYS A 174 5.46 13.37 1.62
C LYS A 174 6.34 14.63 1.66
N ASN A 175 6.94 14.93 2.82
CA ASN A 175 7.80 16.10 2.94
C ASN A 175 8.98 16.02 1.97
N SER A 176 9.40 17.15 1.38
CA SER A 176 10.40 17.13 0.30
C SER A 176 11.79 16.68 0.77
N ALA A 177 12.08 16.74 2.06
CA ALA A 177 13.28 16.15 2.65
C ALA A 177 13.43 14.65 2.37
N TRP A 178 12.33 13.94 2.11
CA TRP A 178 12.29 12.51 1.76
C TRP A 178 12.37 12.24 0.26
N GLY A 179 12.54 13.27 -0.57
CA GLY A 179 12.51 13.18 -2.04
C GLY A 179 13.53 12.21 -2.66
N PHE A 180 14.59 11.86 -1.92
CA PHE A 180 15.58 10.87 -2.36
C PHE A 180 15.00 9.46 -2.51
N GLN A 181 13.86 9.15 -1.87
CA GLN A 181 13.26 7.82 -1.93
C GLN A 181 12.56 7.54 -3.26
N LYS A 182 12.11 8.59 -3.97
CA LYS A 182 11.45 8.51 -5.28
C LYS A 182 10.36 7.42 -5.33
N GLU A 183 9.46 7.48 -4.36
CA GLU A 183 8.50 6.42 -4.07
C GLU A 183 7.35 6.35 -5.07
N TRP A 184 6.99 5.13 -5.40
CA TRP A 184 5.69 4.69 -5.86
C TRP A 184 5.06 3.81 -4.78
N ARG A 185 3.77 3.96 -4.52
CA ARG A 185 3.08 3.32 -3.41
C ARG A 185 1.83 2.60 -3.85
N TYR A 186 1.71 1.34 -3.45
CA TYR A 186 0.41 0.66 -3.44
C TYR A 186 -0.32 1.06 -2.15
N LEU A 187 -1.53 1.62 -2.28
CA LEU A 187 -2.30 2.21 -1.18
C LEU A 187 -3.63 1.50 -0.98
N LEU A 188 -3.86 0.98 0.22
CA LEU A 188 -5.17 0.49 0.67
C LEU A 188 -5.66 1.33 1.84
N TYR A 189 -6.98 1.46 1.97
CA TYR A 189 -7.59 2.23 3.03
C TYR A 189 -8.69 1.40 3.70
N PHE A 190 -8.78 1.49 5.02
CA PHE A 190 -9.75 0.72 5.80
C PHE A 190 -10.48 1.60 6.81
N MET A 191 -11.80 1.57 6.76
CA MET A 191 -12.65 2.25 7.74
C MET A 191 -12.83 1.39 9.00
N PRO A 192 -12.81 2.00 10.20
CA PRO A 192 -13.06 1.29 11.45
C PRO A 192 -14.55 1.02 11.67
N VAL A 193 -15.10 0.09 10.88
CA VAL A 193 -16.51 -0.35 10.89
C VAL A 193 -16.58 -1.74 10.26
N SER A 194 -17.59 -2.56 10.59
CA SER A 194 -17.82 -3.82 9.87
C SER A 194 -18.83 -3.65 8.72
N LEU A 195 -18.81 -4.58 7.76
CA LEU A 195 -19.84 -4.65 6.72
C LEU A 195 -21.25 -4.84 7.30
N GLU A 196 -21.40 -5.68 8.34
CA GLU A 196 -22.69 -5.90 9.00
C GLU A 196 -23.30 -4.58 9.52
N GLU A 197 -22.48 -3.75 10.18
CA GLU A 197 -22.91 -2.45 10.68
C GLU A 197 -23.32 -1.51 9.55
N LEU A 198 -22.55 -1.50 8.45
CA LEU A 198 -22.86 -0.71 7.25
C LEU A 198 -24.18 -1.11 6.60
N LEU A 199 -24.52 -2.40 6.61
CA LEU A 199 -25.76 -2.91 6.02
C LEU A 199 -26.98 -2.71 6.93
N LYS A 200 -26.79 -2.82 8.24
CA LYS A 200 -27.87 -2.77 9.24
C LYS A 200 -28.40 -1.34 9.47
N ASP A 201 -27.51 -0.38 9.69
CA ASP A 201 -27.88 1.03 9.89
C ASP A 201 -26.78 1.93 9.31
N PRO A 202 -26.88 2.32 8.02
CA PRO A 202 -25.86 3.14 7.36
C PRO A 202 -25.59 4.49 8.05
N GLU A 203 -26.59 5.12 8.65
CA GLU A 203 -26.43 6.43 9.29
C GLU A 203 -25.76 6.30 10.66
N GLN A 204 -26.09 5.27 11.43
CA GLN A 204 -25.36 4.95 12.65
C GLN A 204 -23.92 4.54 12.35
N ALA A 205 -23.70 3.70 11.34
CA ALA A 205 -22.36 3.29 10.90
C ALA A 205 -21.51 4.50 10.51
N LYS A 206 -22.08 5.46 9.80
CA LYS A 206 -21.41 6.71 9.44
C LYS A 206 -20.99 7.55 10.66
N ARG A 207 -21.87 7.69 11.66
CA ARG A 207 -21.53 8.36 12.94
C ARG A 207 -20.41 7.61 13.67
N LYS A 208 -20.51 6.28 13.74
CA LYS A 208 -19.49 5.41 14.35
C LYS A 208 -18.12 5.57 13.67
N ILE A 209 -18.06 5.65 12.34
CA ILE A 209 -16.81 5.89 11.62
C ILE A 209 -16.16 7.21 12.05
N ASP A 210 -16.93 8.31 12.12
CA ASP A 210 -16.40 9.61 12.57
C ASP A 210 -15.85 9.54 14.00
N ASP A 211 -16.63 8.95 14.91
CA ASP A 211 -16.24 8.79 16.32
C ASP A 211 -15.01 7.89 16.46
N ASN A 212 -14.95 6.78 15.72
CA ASN A 212 -13.82 5.85 15.76
C ASN A 212 -12.54 6.49 15.24
N ILE A 213 -12.61 7.25 14.14
CA ILE A 213 -11.44 7.94 13.59
C ILE A 213 -11.00 9.07 14.53
N ARG A 214 -11.94 9.86 15.07
CA ARG A 214 -11.68 10.91 16.06
C ARG A 214 -10.98 10.37 17.31
N ASN A 215 -11.48 9.26 17.84
CA ASN A 215 -10.95 8.62 19.03
C ASN A 215 -9.77 7.68 18.73
N SER A 216 -9.33 7.61 17.47
CA SER A 216 -8.21 6.76 17.05
C SER A 216 -8.39 5.29 17.45
N ILE A 217 -9.58 4.73 17.26
CA ILE A 217 -9.89 3.31 17.51
C ILE A 217 -9.12 2.41 16.55
N SER A 218 -8.42 1.41 17.06
CA SER A 218 -7.60 0.49 16.24
C SER A 218 -8.48 -0.39 15.35
N LEU A 219 -8.01 -0.66 14.14
CA LEU A 219 -8.57 -1.70 13.28
C LEU A 219 -8.23 -3.08 13.85
N ALA A 220 -8.86 -4.13 13.33
CA ALA A 220 -8.56 -5.52 13.70
C ALA A 220 -7.09 -5.91 13.45
N ARG A 221 -6.42 -5.25 12.50
CA ARG A 221 -5.02 -5.46 12.16
C ARG A 221 -4.39 -4.16 11.65
N GLU A 222 -3.06 -4.09 11.68
CA GLU A 222 -2.29 -2.89 11.29
C GLU A 222 -1.39 -3.15 10.05
N ASP A 223 -1.51 -4.32 9.45
CA ASP A 223 -0.97 -4.69 8.16
C ASP A 223 -1.97 -5.52 7.36
N TYR A 224 -1.74 -5.59 6.06
CA TYR A 224 -2.56 -6.35 5.12
C TYR A 224 -1.66 -6.97 4.07
N PHE A 225 -1.97 -8.19 3.62
CA PHE A 225 -1.12 -8.96 2.70
C PHE A 225 -1.87 -9.17 1.39
N LEU A 226 -1.39 -8.56 0.31
CA LEU A 226 -1.94 -8.79 -1.02
C LEU A 226 -1.23 -9.97 -1.68
N LYS A 227 -2.01 -10.91 -2.19
CA LYS A 227 -1.50 -12.06 -2.95
C LYS A 227 -0.92 -11.62 -4.28
N ILE A 228 0.25 -12.17 -4.61
CA ILE A 228 0.96 -11.94 -5.86
C ILE A 228 0.52 -13.03 -6.84
N ARG A 229 0.21 -12.68 -8.09
CA ARG A 229 -0.10 -13.66 -9.12
C ARG A 229 1.11 -14.55 -9.39
N GLU A 230 0.90 -15.84 -9.55
CA GLU A 230 1.99 -16.82 -9.60
C GLU A 230 2.98 -16.52 -10.74
N GLU A 231 2.48 -16.13 -11.92
CA GLU A 231 3.31 -15.81 -13.09
C GLU A 231 4.24 -14.61 -12.87
N CYS A 232 4.00 -13.76 -11.88
CA CYS A 232 4.90 -12.64 -11.57
C CYS A 232 6.22 -13.11 -10.94
N PHE A 233 6.29 -14.34 -10.41
CA PHE A 233 7.52 -14.90 -9.86
C PHE A 233 8.49 -15.39 -10.94
N ASP A 234 8.00 -15.70 -12.14
CA ASP A 234 8.82 -16.06 -13.30
C ASP A 234 9.72 -14.90 -13.74
N GLU A 235 9.33 -13.67 -13.37
CA GLU A 235 10.05 -12.43 -13.70
C GLU A 235 10.77 -11.81 -12.49
N LEU A 236 10.81 -12.51 -11.35
CA LEU A 236 11.42 -12.01 -10.12
C LEU A 236 12.95 -11.88 -10.29
N GLU A 237 13.45 -10.65 -10.16
CA GLU A 237 14.89 -10.40 -9.99
C GLU A 237 15.18 -10.04 -8.54
N ILE A 238 16.29 -10.56 -8.03
CA ILE A 238 16.78 -10.30 -6.67
C ILE A 238 18.21 -9.78 -6.76
N LEU A 239 18.40 -8.51 -6.46
CA LEU A 239 19.70 -7.88 -6.39
C LEU A 239 20.21 -7.89 -4.95
N CYS A 240 21.36 -8.51 -4.69
CA CYS A 240 22.04 -8.52 -3.41
C CYS A 240 22.68 -7.15 -3.12
N ALA A 241 22.56 -6.69 -1.87
CA ALA A 241 23.13 -5.42 -1.44
C ALA A 241 24.68 -5.40 -1.47
N PRO A 242 25.32 -4.21 -1.42
CA PRO A 242 26.78 -4.09 -1.51
C PRO A 242 27.57 -4.81 -0.39
N LYS A 243 26.98 -4.99 0.79
CA LYS A 243 27.59 -5.69 1.93
C LYS A 243 26.92 -7.04 2.23
N PHE A 244 26.28 -7.64 1.23
CA PHE A 244 25.61 -8.94 1.36
C PHE A 244 26.63 -10.04 1.74
N SER A 245 26.37 -10.75 2.83
CA SER A 245 27.33 -11.73 3.35
C SER A 245 27.29 -13.06 2.59
N GLN A 246 28.36 -13.84 2.65
CA GLN A 246 28.36 -15.19 2.08
C GLN A 246 27.35 -16.12 2.76
N GLY A 247 27.11 -15.93 4.07
CA GLY A 247 26.08 -16.67 4.80
C GLY A 247 24.67 -16.34 4.29
N ASP A 248 24.38 -15.05 4.11
CA ASP A 248 23.10 -14.59 3.55
C ASP A 248 22.92 -15.05 2.10
N ARG A 249 24.01 -15.15 1.33
CA ARG A 249 23.98 -15.72 -0.02
C ARG A 249 23.50 -17.17 -0.04
N ILE A 250 24.02 -18.01 0.85
CA ILE A 250 23.58 -19.40 0.98
C ILE A 250 22.09 -19.46 1.35
N LEU A 251 21.66 -18.61 2.30
CA LEU A 251 20.25 -18.54 2.70
C LEU A 251 19.35 -18.10 1.54
N LEU A 252 19.77 -17.10 0.77
CA LEU A 252 19.05 -16.61 -0.40
C LEU A 252 18.90 -17.73 -1.46
N GLU A 253 19.97 -18.43 -1.78
CA GLU A 253 19.95 -19.54 -2.75
C GLU A 253 19.01 -20.67 -2.29
N CYS A 254 19.00 -20.99 -0.99
CA CYS A 254 18.03 -21.93 -0.43
C CYS A 254 16.58 -21.45 -0.60
N LEU A 255 16.29 -20.17 -0.40
CA LEU A 255 14.95 -19.60 -0.59
C LEU A 255 14.50 -19.67 -2.05
N VAL A 256 15.37 -19.26 -2.97
CA VAL A 256 15.12 -19.30 -4.42
C VAL A 256 14.85 -20.72 -4.89
N ASN A 257 15.72 -21.67 -4.54
CA ASN A 257 15.56 -23.08 -4.91
C ASN A 257 14.27 -23.71 -4.37
N THR A 258 13.77 -23.23 -3.23
CA THR A 258 12.57 -23.78 -2.58
C THR A 258 11.28 -23.18 -3.14
N TYR A 259 11.25 -21.87 -3.40
CA TYR A 259 10.00 -21.14 -3.62
C TYR A 259 9.89 -20.46 -4.99
N CYS A 260 10.99 -20.17 -5.69
CA CYS A 260 10.97 -19.39 -6.93
C CYS A 260 12.21 -19.71 -7.79
N GLN A 261 12.28 -20.91 -8.35
CA GLN A 261 13.49 -21.46 -8.99
C GLN A 261 13.95 -20.66 -10.22
N ASP A 262 13.02 -19.99 -10.90
CA ASP A 262 13.30 -19.18 -12.09
C ASP A 262 13.77 -17.74 -11.75
N ALA A 263 13.79 -17.38 -10.45
CA ALA A 263 14.22 -16.05 -10.03
C ALA A 263 15.70 -15.81 -10.34
N VAL A 264 16.01 -14.62 -10.87
CA VAL A 264 17.38 -14.24 -11.23
C VAL A 264 18.05 -13.54 -10.05
N ILE A 265 19.15 -14.10 -9.55
CA ILE A 265 19.96 -13.48 -8.50
C ILE A 265 21.12 -12.69 -9.13
N MET A 266 21.30 -11.45 -8.70
CA MET A 266 22.36 -10.55 -9.15
C MET A 266 23.08 -9.93 -7.95
N ASP A 267 24.31 -9.48 -8.16
CA ASP A 267 25.08 -8.75 -7.13
C ASP A 267 25.14 -7.25 -7.45
N SER A 268 25.06 -6.42 -6.40
CA SER A 268 25.24 -4.97 -6.50
C SER A 268 26.53 -4.61 -7.23
N ARG A 269 26.47 -3.60 -8.11
CA ARG A 269 27.66 -3.07 -8.79
C ARG A 269 28.37 -1.98 -7.97
N LEU A 270 27.73 -1.48 -6.93
CA LEU A 270 28.29 -0.49 -6.02
C LEU A 270 29.42 -1.10 -5.17
N LYS A 271 30.53 -0.36 -5.03
CA LYS A 271 31.66 -0.73 -4.17
C LYS A 271 31.67 0.17 -2.94
N ILE A 272 31.31 -0.38 -1.77
CA ILE A 272 31.20 0.35 -0.51
C ILE A 272 32.20 -0.23 0.50
N ARG A 273 32.91 0.64 1.23
CA ARG A 273 33.82 0.27 2.33
C ARG A 273 33.08 0.22 3.67
#